data_AF-A0A0F9TQH0-F1
#
_entry.id   AF-A0A0F9TQH0-F1
#
_cell.length_a   1.000
_cell.length_b   1.000
_cell.length_c   1.000
_cell.angle_alpha   90.00
_cell.angle_beta   90.00
_cell.angle_gamma   90.00
#
_symmetry.space_group_name_H-M   'P 1'
#
loop_
_entity.id
_entity.type
_entity.pdbx_description
1 polymer ?
#
loop_
_entity_poly.entity_id
_entity_poly.type
_entity_poly.pdbx_seq_one_letter_code
_entity_poly.pdbx_strand_id
1 'polypeptide(L)'
;MKIFWSWQSDRDPKLHHYFVRDAIKDACKLIASDPGFEEAERPELDHDTKNVAGTPDITSTILGKIASANVFIADMTPVGMTDPTTLQPHMSPIKRSEPKYLQNPNVMSELGYAERAITQDSIILVANSAHYPGAYALPFDWRHRSGAKTYMLADDATKEEIAAERKRFAGLLKLCIQPILAAQTPMKAPQAVIAWQEPSESDPTIWKGADDKLRFRNVSHGEPQREVRLTDGKRIFARIAPSEWSSPPRRDLETRVTKIGLVICSRDGDWGLNADGALSVWGRTGSDRNSMEVWNATQWFQKTGEIWAVNTNSFTEHQGRTFFSFKVPFKPLDVFLREGIAAIREMGGMGPIGIKLGAADIGNTVLPGEFNSDFVEAVASEAAVEHEADDWTQAERRVLLLQFWNELMDVYGNRPMIMREFEQAVGFST
;
A
#
# COMPACT_ATOMS: atom_id res chain seq x y z
N MET A 1 1.65 -12.12 10.01
CA MET A 1 2.54 -13.32 10.00
C MET A 1 2.31 -14.16 11.26
N LYS A 2 2.54 -15.47 11.25
CA LYS A 2 2.22 -16.38 12.39
C LYS A 2 3.47 -16.97 13.04
N ILE A 3 3.53 -16.91 14.37
CA ILE A 3 4.56 -17.58 15.16
C ILE A 3 3.88 -18.67 15.99
N PHE A 4 4.25 -19.93 15.76
CA PHE A 4 3.77 -21.03 16.58
C PHE A 4 4.78 -21.32 17.69
N TRP A 5 4.32 -21.39 18.93
CA TRP A 5 5.16 -21.72 20.06
C TRP A 5 4.71 -23.00 20.75
N SER A 6 5.64 -23.97 20.76
CA SER A 6 5.55 -25.27 21.39
C SER A 6 6.17 -25.21 22.79
N TRP A 7 5.39 -25.60 23.80
CA TRP A 7 5.68 -25.34 25.21
C TRP A 7 5.44 -26.57 26.09
N GLN A 8 5.90 -26.51 27.33
CA GLN A 8 5.76 -27.57 28.34
C GLN A 8 5.17 -27.03 29.64
N SER A 9 4.49 -27.90 30.40
CA SER A 9 3.86 -27.61 31.70
C SER A 9 4.54 -28.29 32.88
N ASP A 10 5.67 -28.96 32.67
CA ASP A 10 6.33 -29.83 33.66
C ASP A 10 7.16 -29.05 34.69
N ARG A 11 7.36 -27.74 34.47
CA ARG A 11 8.13 -26.85 35.36
C ARG A 11 7.30 -25.64 35.79
N ASP A 12 7.81 -24.86 36.75
CA ASP A 12 7.11 -23.66 37.25
C ASP A 12 6.70 -22.74 36.08
N PRO A 13 5.39 -22.56 35.83
CA PRO A 13 4.94 -21.80 34.68
C PRO A 13 5.34 -20.33 34.75
N LYS A 14 5.56 -19.75 35.94
CA LYS A 14 6.01 -18.36 36.07
C LYS A 14 7.42 -18.14 35.54
N LEU A 15 8.28 -19.15 35.66
CA LEU A 15 9.67 -19.10 35.26
C LEU A 15 9.90 -19.69 33.86
N HIS A 16 8.91 -20.39 33.31
CA HIS A 16 9.02 -21.06 32.01
C HIS A 16 7.87 -20.69 31.08
N HIS A 17 6.75 -21.41 31.15
CA HIS A 17 5.61 -21.25 30.24
C HIS A 17 5.16 -19.78 30.11
N TYR A 18 4.65 -19.16 31.17
CA TYR A 18 4.18 -17.77 31.12
C TYR A 18 5.28 -16.78 30.77
N PHE A 19 6.50 -17.00 31.26
CA PHE A 19 7.65 -16.16 30.95
C PHE A 19 7.94 -16.12 29.45
N VAL A 20 8.12 -17.29 28.82
CA VAL A 20 8.47 -17.39 27.40
C VAL A 20 7.32 -16.87 26.53
N ARG A 21 6.07 -17.21 26.86
CA ARG A 21 4.88 -16.68 26.18
C ARG A 21 4.90 -15.15 26.13
N ASP A 22 5.13 -14.53 27.28
CA ASP A 22 5.05 -13.09 27.42
C ASP A 22 6.27 -12.40 26.79
N ALA A 23 7.45 -13.03 26.83
CA ALA A 23 8.63 -12.59 26.09
C ALA A 23 8.42 -12.62 24.56
N ILE A 24 7.78 -13.66 24.02
CA ILE A 24 7.46 -13.75 22.59
C ILE A 24 6.44 -12.66 22.22
N LYS A 25 5.40 -12.45 23.04
CA LYS A 25 4.43 -11.36 22.80
C LYS A 25 5.10 -9.99 22.78
N ASP A 26 6.03 -9.74 23.71
CA ASP A 26 6.76 -8.47 23.76
C ASP A 26 7.70 -8.34 22.55
N ALA A 27 8.34 -9.43 22.10
CA ALA A 27 9.11 -9.44 20.85
C ALA A 27 8.24 -9.10 19.63
N CYS A 28 7.03 -9.68 19.51
CA CYS A 28 6.08 -9.35 18.45
C CYS A 28 5.73 -7.86 18.43
N LYS A 29 5.47 -7.25 19.61
CA LYS A 29 5.19 -5.81 19.71
C LYS A 29 6.39 -4.96 19.26
N LEU A 30 7.60 -5.35 19.64
CA LEU A 30 8.83 -4.65 19.26
C LEU A 30 9.11 -4.74 17.75
N ILE A 31 8.67 -5.80 17.08
CA ILE A 31 8.73 -5.94 15.61
C ILE A 31 7.63 -5.09 14.96
N ALA A 32 6.40 -5.17 15.47
CA ALA A 32 5.25 -4.42 14.92
C ALA A 32 5.38 -2.89 15.05
N SER A 33 6.24 -2.40 15.95
CA SER A 33 6.52 -0.97 16.13
C SER A 33 7.74 -0.49 15.32
N ASP A 34 8.36 -1.37 14.54
CA ASP A 34 9.50 -1.03 13.67
C ASP A 34 8.98 -0.31 12.41
N PRO A 35 9.49 0.88 12.03
CA PRO A 35 8.94 1.68 10.92
C PRO A 35 8.88 0.98 9.56
N GLY A 36 9.59 -0.14 9.40
CA GLY A 36 9.62 -0.94 8.17
C GLY A 36 8.60 -2.08 8.10
N PHE A 37 7.68 -2.23 9.06
CA PHE A 37 6.66 -3.29 9.07
C PHE A 37 5.26 -2.73 8.80
N GLU A 38 4.61 -3.21 7.74
CA GLU A 38 3.22 -2.85 7.44
C GLU A 38 2.24 -3.53 8.42
N GLU A 39 1.07 -2.92 8.66
CA GLU A 39 0.05 -3.41 9.61
C GLU A 39 -0.40 -4.85 9.32
N ALA A 40 -0.49 -5.22 8.04
CA ALA A 40 -0.90 -6.57 7.59
C ALA A 40 0.15 -7.66 7.87
N GLU A 41 1.40 -7.28 8.14
CA GLU A 41 2.51 -8.20 8.34
C GLU A 41 2.78 -8.53 9.80
N ARG A 42 2.06 -7.88 10.74
CA ARG A 42 2.29 -8.01 12.18
C ARG A 42 2.37 -9.47 12.64
N PRO A 43 3.44 -9.86 13.36
CA PRO A 43 3.57 -11.22 13.88
C PRO A 43 2.64 -11.44 15.08
N GLU A 44 1.84 -12.50 15.04
CA GLU A 44 1.01 -12.95 16.16
C GLU A 44 1.50 -14.29 16.72
N LEU A 45 1.49 -14.41 18.05
CA LEU A 45 1.74 -15.66 18.77
C LEU A 45 0.50 -16.58 18.76
N ASP A 46 0.68 -17.79 18.25
CA ASP A 46 -0.27 -18.90 18.28
C ASP A 46 0.29 -20.08 19.10
N HIS A 47 -0.61 -20.88 19.69
CA HIS A 47 -0.33 -22.09 20.47
C HIS A 47 -1.61 -22.94 20.61
N ASP A 48 -1.46 -24.23 20.95
CA ASP A 48 -2.56 -25.18 21.20
C ASP A 48 -3.69 -25.06 20.16
N THR A 49 -4.95 -25.06 20.60
CA THR A 49 -6.17 -24.83 19.79
C THR A 49 -6.65 -23.38 19.83
N LYS A 50 -5.83 -22.42 20.26
CA LYS A 50 -6.19 -20.98 20.32
C LYS A 50 -6.83 -20.49 19.01
N ASN A 51 -7.89 -19.69 19.09
CA ASN A 51 -8.61 -19.14 17.92
C ASN A 51 -9.27 -20.19 17.00
N VAL A 52 -9.52 -21.43 17.46
CA VAL A 52 -10.28 -22.45 16.71
C VAL A 52 -11.65 -22.67 17.37
N ALA A 53 -12.72 -22.55 16.60
CA ALA A 53 -14.09 -22.70 17.09
C ALA A 53 -14.55 -24.17 17.15
N GLY A 54 -15.37 -24.52 18.15
CA GLY A 54 -15.96 -25.85 18.31
C GLY A 54 -15.10 -26.84 19.09
N THR A 55 -15.26 -28.15 18.80
CA THR A 55 -14.48 -29.25 19.40
C THR A 55 -13.56 -29.85 18.34
N PRO A 56 -12.45 -29.16 17.98
CA PRO A 56 -11.58 -29.62 16.91
C PRO A 56 -10.79 -30.85 17.35
N ASP A 57 -10.38 -31.68 16.38
CA ASP A 57 -9.36 -32.69 16.63
C ASP A 57 -8.04 -31.99 16.97
N ILE A 58 -7.60 -32.15 18.22
CA ILE A 58 -6.50 -31.38 18.82
C ILE A 58 -5.21 -31.56 18.02
N THR A 59 -4.90 -32.82 17.67
CA THR A 59 -3.67 -33.17 16.97
C THR A 59 -3.63 -32.58 15.57
N SER A 60 -4.63 -32.83 14.72
CA SER A 60 -4.64 -32.28 13.34
C SER A 60 -4.65 -30.75 13.33
N THR A 61 -5.28 -30.12 14.32
CA THR A 61 -5.32 -28.66 14.45
C THR A 61 -3.94 -28.08 14.76
N ILE A 62 -3.24 -28.65 15.75
CA ILE A 62 -1.89 -28.22 16.11
C ILE A 62 -0.94 -28.39 14.92
N LEU A 63 -0.96 -29.56 14.26
CA LEU A 63 -0.14 -29.81 13.08
C LEU A 63 -0.45 -28.83 11.94
N GLY A 64 -1.74 -28.55 11.67
CA GLY A 64 -2.14 -27.56 10.67
C GLY A 64 -1.63 -26.15 10.98
N LYS A 65 -1.63 -25.74 12.25
CA LYS A 65 -1.06 -24.46 12.68
C LYS A 65 0.45 -24.41 12.53
N ILE A 66 1.15 -25.48 12.90
CA ILE A 66 2.61 -25.59 12.71
C ILE A 66 2.97 -25.48 11.23
N ALA A 67 2.25 -26.19 10.36
CA ALA A 67 2.48 -26.15 8.91
C ALA A 67 2.18 -24.77 8.28
N SER A 68 1.37 -23.95 8.95
CA SER A 68 1.01 -22.59 8.51
C SER A 68 1.84 -21.50 9.18
N ALA A 69 2.80 -21.85 10.03
CA ALA A 69 3.59 -20.89 10.79
C ALA A 69 4.75 -20.33 9.94
N ASN A 70 5.06 -19.05 10.14
CA ASN A 70 6.27 -18.42 9.60
C ASN A 70 7.50 -18.73 10.47
N VAL A 71 7.29 -18.83 11.79
CA VAL A 71 8.34 -19.16 12.76
C VAL A 71 7.80 -20.19 13.74
N PHE A 72 8.59 -21.22 14.02
CA PHE A 72 8.30 -22.19 15.08
C PHE A 72 9.29 -22.02 16.23
N ILE A 73 8.78 -21.94 17.46
CA ILE A 73 9.59 -21.79 18.67
C ILE A 73 9.36 -23.00 19.57
N ALA A 74 10.42 -23.70 19.98
CA ALA A 74 10.34 -24.86 20.88
C ALA A 74 11.03 -24.62 22.23
N ASP A 75 10.32 -24.89 23.33
CA ASP A 75 10.91 -24.92 24.67
C ASP A 75 11.69 -26.21 24.94
N MET A 76 13.00 -26.10 24.93
CA MET A 76 13.97 -27.19 25.10
C MET A 76 14.48 -27.31 26.54
N THR A 77 13.85 -26.61 27.49
CA THR A 77 14.18 -26.75 28.92
C THR A 77 13.92 -28.21 29.35
N PRO A 78 14.92 -28.96 29.84
CA PRO A 78 14.74 -30.37 30.20
C PRO A 78 13.70 -30.55 31.29
N VAL A 79 12.74 -31.46 31.13
CA VAL A 79 11.71 -31.78 32.13
C VAL A 79 12.12 -32.94 33.05
N GLY A 80 13.22 -33.60 32.72
CA GLY A 80 13.81 -34.64 33.55
C GLY A 80 15.21 -35.02 33.08
N MET A 81 15.80 -35.98 33.77
CA MET A 81 17.09 -36.56 33.42
C MET A 81 17.06 -38.06 33.70
N THR A 82 17.68 -38.86 32.85
CA THR A 82 17.85 -40.30 33.14
C THR A 82 18.77 -40.47 34.35
N ASP A 83 18.54 -41.52 35.14
CA ASP A 83 19.51 -41.99 36.12
C ASP A 83 20.19 -43.26 35.60
N PRO A 84 21.40 -43.16 35.02
CA PRO A 84 22.11 -44.33 34.49
C PRO A 84 22.47 -45.36 35.56
N THR A 85 22.56 -44.98 36.84
CA THR A 85 22.87 -45.93 37.91
C THR A 85 21.69 -46.87 38.17
N THR A 86 20.48 -46.33 38.14
CA THR A 86 19.22 -47.08 38.26
C THR A 86 18.88 -47.84 36.98
N LEU A 87 19.10 -47.24 35.81
CA LEU A 87 18.75 -47.83 34.51
C LEU A 87 19.75 -48.89 34.02
N GLN A 88 21.00 -48.84 34.47
CA GLN A 88 22.07 -49.77 34.07
C GLN A 88 22.78 -50.34 35.31
N PRO A 89 22.06 -51.07 36.19
CA PRO A 89 22.55 -51.45 37.51
C PRO A 89 23.78 -52.39 37.46
N HIS A 90 23.93 -53.15 36.38
CA HIS A 90 25.03 -54.10 36.19
C HIS A 90 26.18 -53.54 35.33
N MET A 91 26.10 -52.28 34.90
CA MET A 91 27.15 -51.66 34.10
C MET A 91 28.26 -51.10 34.99
N SER A 92 29.51 -51.43 34.68
CA SER A 92 30.70 -50.84 35.33
C SER A 92 30.67 -49.31 35.22
N PRO A 93 31.10 -48.55 36.25
CA PRO A 93 31.14 -47.09 36.22
C PRO A 93 31.87 -46.51 35.01
N ILE A 94 32.90 -47.19 34.51
CA ILE A 94 33.72 -46.74 33.37
C ILE A 94 32.97 -46.87 32.03
N LYS A 95 32.00 -47.79 31.93
CA LYS A 95 31.22 -48.02 30.70
C LYS A 95 29.80 -47.43 30.77
N ARG A 96 29.43 -46.83 31.89
CA ARG A 96 28.09 -46.29 32.12
C ARG A 96 27.89 -45.03 31.30
N SER A 97 26.75 -44.93 30.63
CA SER A 97 26.42 -43.72 29.87
C SER A 97 26.25 -42.51 30.80
N GLU A 98 26.57 -41.32 30.30
CA GLU A 98 26.22 -40.08 30.99
C GLU A 98 24.70 -39.92 31.13
N PRO A 99 24.22 -39.20 32.16
CA PRO A 99 22.83 -38.81 32.26
C PRO A 99 22.36 -38.04 31.03
N LYS A 100 21.22 -38.43 30.47
CA LYS A 100 20.56 -37.75 29.37
C LYS A 100 19.48 -36.83 29.90
N TYR A 101 19.47 -35.60 29.41
CA TYR A 101 18.42 -34.63 29.66
C TYR A 101 17.22 -34.94 28.75
N LEU A 102 16.03 -34.93 29.32
CA LEU A 102 14.79 -35.28 28.63
C LEU A 102 13.98 -34.01 28.40
N GLN A 103 13.72 -33.67 27.14
CA GLN A 103 12.77 -32.62 26.78
C GLN A 103 11.34 -33.13 26.83
N ASN A 104 10.37 -32.22 26.87
CA ASN A 104 8.97 -32.58 26.85
C ASN A 104 8.63 -33.35 25.54
N PRO A 105 7.97 -34.51 25.61
CA PRO A 105 7.71 -35.35 24.44
C PRO A 105 6.76 -34.72 23.43
N ASN A 106 5.80 -33.89 23.87
CA ASN A 106 4.91 -33.17 22.96
C ASN A 106 5.71 -32.13 22.17
N VAL A 107 6.56 -31.36 22.86
CA VAL A 107 7.45 -30.38 22.20
C VAL A 107 8.36 -31.06 21.19
N MET A 108 8.92 -32.22 21.54
CA MET A 108 9.76 -32.98 20.62
C MET A 108 8.99 -33.51 19.41
N SER A 109 7.75 -33.98 19.59
CA SER A 109 6.90 -34.44 18.49
C SER A 109 6.54 -33.28 17.54
N GLU A 110 6.19 -32.13 18.10
CA GLU A 110 5.86 -30.93 17.34
C GLU A 110 7.07 -30.37 16.61
N LEU A 111 8.25 -30.36 17.25
CA LEU A 111 9.51 -29.96 16.64
C LEU A 111 9.89 -30.84 15.45
N GLY A 112 9.72 -32.16 15.57
CA GLY A 112 9.95 -33.09 14.46
C GLY A 112 9.00 -32.86 13.29
N TYR A 113 7.72 -32.54 13.58
CA TYR A 113 6.78 -32.16 12.53
C TYR A 113 7.12 -30.80 11.90
N ALA A 114 7.50 -29.80 12.71
CA ALA A 114 7.90 -28.48 12.25
C ALA A 114 9.09 -28.57 11.30
N GLU A 115 10.12 -29.37 11.62
CA GLU A 115 11.28 -29.59 10.73
C GLU A 115 10.89 -30.15 9.36
N ARG A 116 9.79 -30.91 9.28
CA ARG A 116 9.23 -31.42 8.01
C ARG A 116 8.32 -30.40 7.32
N ALA A 117 7.52 -29.66 8.09
CA ALA A 117 6.44 -28.82 7.57
C ALA A 117 6.92 -27.42 7.18
N ILE A 118 7.91 -26.88 7.90
CA ILE A 118 8.58 -25.62 7.64
C ILE A 118 10.09 -25.84 7.51
N THR A 119 10.82 -24.89 6.96
CA THR A 119 12.28 -25.02 6.83
C THR A 119 12.96 -24.88 8.18
N GLN A 120 14.09 -25.58 8.36
CA GLN A 120 14.90 -25.51 9.58
C GLN A 120 15.32 -24.08 9.95
N ASP A 121 15.55 -23.22 8.95
CA ASP A 121 15.91 -21.81 9.13
C ASP A 121 14.80 -20.98 9.80
N SER A 122 13.58 -21.54 9.87
CA SER A 122 12.41 -20.94 10.50
C SER A 122 12.16 -21.44 11.93
N ILE A 123 13.08 -22.25 12.48
CA ILE A 123 12.96 -22.86 13.81
C ILE A 123 13.90 -22.18 14.82
N ILE A 124 13.33 -21.77 15.95
CA ILE A 124 14.07 -21.20 17.08
C ILE A 124 13.89 -22.11 18.30
N LEU A 125 15.00 -22.58 18.85
CA LEU A 125 15.00 -23.29 20.14
C LEU A 125 15.18 -22.28 21.28
N VAL A 126 14.44 -22.44 22.38
CA VAL A 126 14.60 -21.63 23.60
C VAL A 126 14.75 -22.52 24.82
N ALA A 127 15.47 -22.07 25.85
CA ALA A 127 15.59 -22.84 27.10
C ALA A 127 15.96 -21.95 28.30
N ASN A 128 15.52 -22.33 29.50
CA ASN A 128 16.05 -21.74 30.72
C ASN A 128 17.42 -22.34 31.06
N SER A 129 18.48 -21.54 31.03
CA SER A 129 19.85 -21.99 31.31
C SER A 129 20.08 -22.41 32.77
N ALA A 130 19.17 -22.10 33.71
CA ALA A 130 19.24 -22.66 35.06
C ALA A 130 19.07 -24.20 35.06
N HIS A 131 18.40 -24.73 34.03
CA HIS A 131 18.06 -26.16 33.91
C HIS A 131 18.55 -26.80 32.60
N TYR A 132 19.03 -25.97 31.66
CA TYR A 132 19.58 -26.39 30.38
C TYR A 132 21.09 -26.14 30.38
N PRO A 133 21.91 -27.18 30.52
CA PRO A 133 23.36 -27.00 30.67
C PRO A 133 24.09 -26.77 29.33
N GLY A 134 23.35 -26.62 28.22
CA GLY A 134 23.91 -26.30 26.90
C GLY A 134 23.54 -27.32 25.82
N ALA A 135 24.13 -27.15 24.64
CA ALA A 135 23.80 -27.93 23.44
C ALA A 135 23.88 -29.45 23.64
N TYR A 136 24.79 -29.92 24.50
CA TYR A 136 24.93 -31.35 24.82
C TYR A 136 23.69 -31.94 25.53
N ALA A 137 22.82 -31.13 26.13
CA ALA A 137 21.55 -31.61 26.69
C ALA A 137 20.47 -31.84 25.63
N LEU A 138 20.70 -31.43 24.37
CA LEU A 138 19.77 -31.68 23.28
C LEU A 138 19.87 -33.13 22.78
N PRO A 139 18.79 -33.64 22.16
CA PRO A 139 18.81 -34.88 21.39
C PRO A 139 19.88 -34.85 20.29
N PHE A 140 20.34 -36.02 19.87
CA PHE A 140 21.46 -36.18 18.94
C PHE A 140 21.33 -35.32 17.68
N ASP A 141 20.14 -35.27 17.07
CA ASP A 141 19.86 -34.53 15.83
C ASP A 141 20.01 -33.00 15.97
N TRP A 142 19.90 -32.48 17.20
CA TRP A 142 19.96 -31.06 17.52
C TRP A 142 21.24 -30.63 18.25
N ARG A 143 21.99 -31.57 18.81
CA ARG A 143 23.20 -31.33 19.62
C ARG A 143 24.35 -30.68 18.83
N HIS A 144 24.42 -30.89 17.52
CA HIS A 144 25.46 -30.34 16.63
C HIS A 144 25.10 -28.97 16.03
N ARG A 145 23.97 -28.38 16.45
CA ARG A 145 23.47 -27.09 15.94
C ARG A 145 23.81 -25.95 16.90
N SER A 146 23.36 -24.73 16.59
CA SER A 146 23.65 -23.50 17.35
C SER A 146 23.06 -23.44 18.78
N GLY A 147 22.39 -24.50 19.23
CA GLY A 147 21.80 -24.62 20.57
C GLY A 147 20.57 -23.74 20.80
N ALA A 148 19.99 -23.86 21.99
CA ALA A 148 18.85 -23.03 22.37
C ALA A 148 19.26 -21.59 22.70
N LYS A 149 18.42 -20.62 22.36
CA LYS A 149 18.51 -19.24 22.86
C LYS A 149 18.07 -19.23 24.32
N THR A 150 18.97 -18.77 25.20
CA THR A 150 18.75 -18.93 26.64
C THR A 150 18.27 -17.67 27.32
N TYR A 151 17.41 -17.89 28.32
CA TYR A 151 17.13 -16.97 29.40
C TYR A 151 17.54 -17.62 30.73
N MET A 152 17.84 -16.83 31.74
CA MET A 152 18.29 -17.30 33.05
C MET A 152 17.31 -16.88 34.14
N LEU A 153 16.57 -17.84 34.70
CA LEU A 153 15.75 -17.65 35.88
C LEU A 153 15.95 -18.84 36.82
N ALA A 154 16.50 -18.56 38.01
CA ALA A 154 16.58 -19.54 39.09
C ALA A 154 15.19 -19.81 39.70
N ASP A 155 15.05 -20.93 40.40
CA ASP A 155 13.77 -21.37 40.97
C ASP A 155 13.21 -20.40 42.04
N ASP A 156 14.07 -19.54 42.60
CA ASP A 156 13.76 -18.51 43.60
C ASP A 156 13.80 -17.07 43.03
N ALA A 157 13.78 -16.92 41.70
CA ALA A 157 13.87 -15.60 41.05
C ALA A 157 12.77 -14.63 41.52
N THR A 158 13.20 -13.41 41.82
CA THR A 158 12.33 -12.30 42.23
C THR A 158 11.51 -11.75 41.07
N LYS A 159 10.46 -10.98 41.37
CA LYS A 159 9.61 -10.34 40.33
C LYS A 159 10.42 -9.38 39.47
N GLU A 160 11.37 -8.69 40.09
CA GLU A 160 12.27 -7.73 39.46
C GLU A 160 13.21 -8.43 38.47
N GLU A 161 13.79 -9.57 38.86
CA GLU A 161 14.63 -10.39 37.97
C GLU A 161 13.83 -10.95 36.79
N ILE A 162 12.62 -11.46 37.04
CA ILE A 162 11.72 -11.96 36.00
C ILE A 162 11.40 -10.84 34.99
N ALA A 163 11.09 -9.63 35.46
CA ALA A 163 10.76 -8.51 34.60
C ALA A 163 11.97 -8.04 33.76
N ALA A 164 13.15 -7.94 34.38
CA ALA A 164 14.37 -7.55 33.71
C ALA A 164 14.77 -8.57 32.62
N GLU A 165 14.73 -9.85 32.97
CA GLU A 165 15.07 -10.94 32.07
C GLU A 165 14.07 -11.06 30.92
N ARG A 166 12.77 -10.81 31.16
CA ARG A 166 11.74 -10.79 30.10
C ARG A 166 12.06 -9.74 29.05
N LYS A 167 12.42 -8.52 29.48
CA LYS A 167 12.78 -7.43 28.57
C LYS A 167 14.01 -7.78 27.73
N ARG A 168 15.06 -8.32 28.37
CA ARG A 168 16.29 -8.76 27.69
C ARG A 168 15.99 -9.85 26.67
N PHE A 169 15.24 -10.87 27.07
CA PHE A 169 14.93 -12.02 26.23
C PHE A 169 14.01 -11.67 25.07
N ALA A 170 13.03 -10.77 25.27
CA ALA A 170 12.21 -10.26 24.17
C ALA A 170 13.05 -9.56 23.08
N GLY A 171 14.07 -8.78 23.47
CA GLY A 171 15.02 -8.19 22.53
C GLY A 171 15.82 -9.23 21.74
N LEU A 172 16.28 -10.28 22.42
CA LEU A 172 16.97 -11.40 21.77
C LEU A 172 16.06 -12.15 20.79
N LEU A 173 14.80 -12.40 21.17
CA LEU A 173 13.80 -13.04 20.31
C LEU A 173 13.51 -12.17 19.09
N LYS A 174 13.36 -10.84 19.23
CA LYS A 174 13.21 -9.92 18.08
C LYS A 174 14.36 -10.11 17.07
N LEU A 175 15.61 -10.11 17.53
CA LEU A 175 16.78 -10.28 16.67
C LEU A 175 16.80 -11.61 15.91
N CYS A 176 16.18 -12.65 16.47
CA CYS A 176 16.10 -13.97 15.82
C CYS A 176 14.89 -14.09 14.89
N ILE A 177 13.73 -13.55 15.29
CA ILE A 177 12.47 -13.66 14.57
C ILE A 177 12.45 -12.75 13.33
N GLN A 178 12.92 -11.50 13.47
CA GLN A 178 12.77 -10.49 12.42
C GLN A 178 13.45 -10.88 11.08
N PRO A 179 14.69 -11.42 11.05
CA PRO A 179 15.29 -11.86 9.79
C PRO A 179 14.53 -12.99 9.09
N ILE A 180 13.94 -13.91 9.86
CA ILE A 180 13.16 -15.03 9.32
C ILE A 180 11.90 -14.49 8.64
N LEU A 181 11.19 -13.57 9.30
CA LEU A 181 9.99 -12.94 8.75
C LEU A 181 10.31 -12.11 7.50
N ALA A 182 11.41 -11.33 7.53
CA ALA A 182 11.84 -10.53 6.40
C ALA A 182 12.18 -11.39 5.16
N ALA A 183 12.85 -12.53 5.35
CA ALA A 183 13.19 -13.44 4.26
C ALA A 183 11.96 -14.15 3.64
N GLN A 184 10.86 -14.26 4.38
CA GLN A 184 9.61 -14.87 3.93
C GLN A 184 8.62 -13.86 3.36
N THR A 185 8.91 -12.56 3.51
CA THR A 185 8.15 -11.51 2.83
C THR A 185 8.51 -11.59 1.35
N PRO A 186 7.55 -11.76 0.43
CA PRO A 186 7.86 -11.77 -0.99
C PRO A 186 8.65 -10.51 -1.33
N MET A 187 9.78 -10.64 -2.05
CA MET A 187 10.39 -9.49 -2.71
C MET A 187 9.26 -8.81 -3.49
N LYS A 188 8.88 -7.60 -3.07
CA LYS A 188 7.89 -6.77 -3.76
C LYS A 188 8.34 -6.76 -5.21
N ALA A 189 7.57 -7.39 -6.11
CA ALA A 189 7.86 -7.36 -7.53
C ALA A 189 8.07 -5.88 -7.91
N PRO A 190 9.03 -5.53 -8.79
CA PRO A 190 9.24 -4.14 -9.16
C PRO A 190 7.89 -3.58 -9.59
N GLN A 191 7.37 -2.67 -8.76
CA GLN A 191 6.04 -2.10 -8.92
C GLN A 191 6.03 -1.47 -10.31
N ALA A 192 5.08 -1.88 -11.16
CA ALA A 192 5.04 -1.37 -12.52
C ALA A 192 4.98 0.17 -12.44
N VAL A 193 5.97 0.85 -13.01
CA VAL A 193 6.05 2.31 -12.94
C VAL A 193 5.06 2.87 -13.94
N ILE A 194 4.23 3.81 -13.51
CA ILE A 194 3.24 4.45 -14.38
C ILE A 194 3.96 5.17 -15.53
N ALA A 195 3.60 4.78 -16.76
CA ALA A 195 4.14 5.36 -17.98
C ALA A 195 3.35 6.62 -18.38
N TRP A 196 3.74 7.76 -17.83
CA TRP A 196 3.19 9.07 -18.19
C TRP A 196 3.64 9.51 -19.60
N GLN A 197 2.72 10.09 -20.36
CA GLN A 197 2.98 10.76 -21.63
C GLN A 197 3.84 12.00 -21.44
N GLU A 198 4.70 12.24 -22.42
CA GLU A 198 5.56 13.41 -22.45
C GLU A 198 4.71 14.69 -22.59
N PRO A 199 4.96 15.70 -21.73
CA PRO A 199 4.39 17.02 -21.93
C PRO A 199 4.96 17.69 -23.19
N SER A 200 4.27 18.73 -23.67
CA SER A 200 4.82 19.61 -24.69
C SER A 200 6.00 20.42 -24.15
N GLU A 201 7.01 20.66 -24.97
CA GLU A 201 8.19 21.46 -24.60
C GLU A 201 7.84 22.94 -24.40
N SER A 202 6.87 23.44 -25.16
CA SER A 202 6.40 24.83 -25.06
C SER A 202 5.45 25.04 -23.88
N ASP A 203 4.80 23.96 -23.43
CA ASP A 203 3.75 24.04 -22.42
C ASP A 203 3.59 22.71 -21.66
N PRO A 204 4.04 22.65 -20.39
CA PRO A 204 4.08 21.39 -19.65
C PRO A 204 2.69 20.87 -19.23
N THR A 205 1.63 21.67 -19.40
CA THR A 205 0.27 21.31 -18.98
C THR A 205 -0.54 20.59 -20.05
N ILE A 206 -0.01 20.51 -21.27
CA ILE A 206 -0.61 19.81 -22.40
C ILE A 206 0.33 18.71 -22.89
N TRP A 207 -0.23 17.71 -23.59
CA TRP A 207 0.59 16.67 -24.19
C TRP A 207 1.33 17.17 -25.43
N LYS A 208 2.44 16.51 -25.75
CA LYS A 208 3.25 16.78 -26.95
C LYS A 208 2.38 16.84 -28.23
N GLY A 209 2.47 17.94 -28.96
CA GLY A 209 1.73 18.19 -30.20
C GLY A 209 0.34 18.82 -30.04
N ALA A 210 -0.12 19.04 -28.80
CA ALA A 210 -1.37 19.76 -28.52
C ALA A 210 -1.26 21.28 -28.70
N ASP A 211 -0.04 21.81 -28.86
CA ASP A 211 0.28 23.21 -29.12
C ASP A 211 -0.04 23.66 -30.56
N ASP A 212 -0.18 22.71 -31.49
CA ASP A 212 -0.67 22.97 -32.85
C ASP A 212 -2.19 22.73 -32.92
N LYS A 213 -2.69 22.09 -33.99
CA LYS A 213 -4.08 21.69 -34.11
C LYS A 213 -4.28 20.25 -33.68
N LEU A 214 -5.34 20.03 -32.90
CA LEU A 214 -5.81 18.70 -32.57
C LEU A 214 -6.56 18.12 -33.78
N ARG A 215 -6.06 17.02 -34.32
CA ARG A 215 -6.63 16.32 -35.48
C ARG A 215 -7.24 15.00 -35.07
N PHE A 216 -8.44 14.71 -35.54
CA PHE A 216 -9.11 13.44 -35.30
C PHE A 216 -10.11 13.11 -36.42
N ARG A 217 -10.44 11.83 -36.58
CA ARG A 217 -11.49 11.36 -37.47
C ARG A 217 -12.82 11.37 -36.73
N ASN A 218 -13.76 12.17 -37.20
CA ASN A 218 -15.10 12.26 -36.61
C ASN A 218 -16.07 11.34 -37.37
N VAL A 219 -16.35 10.18 -36.78
CA VAL A 219 -17.27 9.20 -37.36
C VAL A 219 -18.73 9.66 -37.24
N SER A 220 -19.09 10.37 -36.17
CA SER A 220 -20.46 10.84 -35.92
C SER A 220 -20.98 11.80 -37.00
N HIS A 221 -20.09 12.59 -37.60
CA HIS A 221 -20.41 13.50 -38.71
C HIS A 221 -19.97 12.95 -40.09
N GLY A 222 -19.46 11.72 -40.16
CA GLY A 222 -18.95 11.13 -41.39
C GLY A 222 -17.73 11.86 -41.97
N GLU A 223 -17.00 12.62 -41.15
CA GLU A 223 -15.86 13.41 -41.59
C GLU A 223 -14.57 12.59 -41.50
N PRO A 224 -13.80 12.46 -42.59
CA PRO A 224 -12.57 11.67 -42.58
C PRO A 224 -11.49 12.30 -41.69
N GLN A 225 -11.54 13.62 -41.50
CA GLN A 225 -10.63 14.39 -40.66
C GLN A 225 -11.29 15.70 -40.24
N ARG A 226 -11.18 16.02 -38.95
CA ARG A 226 -11.51 17.30 -38.34
C ARG A 226 -10.26 17.89 -37.69
N GLU A 227 -10.10 19.21 -37.78
CA GLU A 227 -9.05 19.94 -37.08
C GLU A 227 -9.69 20.98 -36.16
N VAL A 228 -9.22 21.03 -34.92
CA VAL A 228 -9.64 22.03 -33.93
C VAL A 228 -8.42 22.62 -33.24
N ARG A 229 -8.54 23.83 -32.71
CA ARG A 229 -7.45 24.49 -31.98
C ARG A 229 -7.75 24.51 -30.49
N LEU A 230 -6.85 23.94 -29.69
CA LEU A 230 -6.90 24.14 -28.25
C LEU A 230 -6.57 25.61 -27.96
N THR A 231 -7.44 26.27 -27.21
CA THR A 231 -7.25 27.68 -26.88
C THR A 231 -5.99 27.90 -26.06
N ASP A 232 -5.23 28.94 -26.42
CA ASP A 232 -4.08 29.37 -25.64
C ASP A 232 -4.56 29.97 -24.31
N GLY A 233 -3.70 29.94 -23.30
CA GLY A 233 -3.92 30.64 -22.03
C GLY A 233 -3.84 29.74 -20.81
N LYS A 234 -4.25 30.30 -19.68
CA LYS A 234 -4.17 29.65 -18.36
C LYS A 234 -5.07 28.42 -18.35
N ARG A 235 -4.61 27.33 -17.72
CA ARG A 235 -5.36 26.09 -17.70
C ARG A 235 -5.16 25.27 -16.45
N ILE A 236 -6.16 24.44 -16.21
CA ILE A 236 -6.04 23.28 -15.33
C ILE A 236 -5.92 22.02 -16.17
N PHE A 237 -5.28 21.00 -15.63
CA PHE A 237 -5.17 19.68 -16.24
C PHE A 237 -5.44 18.57 -15.22
N ALA A 238 -5.88 17.43 -15.73
CA ALA A 238 -6.08 16.21 -14.97
C ALA A 238 -5.57 15.02 -15.78
N ARG A 239 -4.74 14.18 -15.17
CA ARG A 239 -4.15 13.00 -15.80
C ARG A 239 -4.47 11.77 -14.96
N ILE A 240 -4.83 10.67 -15.60
CA ILE A 240 -5.12 9.38 -14.96
C ILE A 240 -4.36 8.32 -15.74
N ALA A 241 -3.51 7.52 -15.10
CA ALA A 241 -2.76 6.47 -15.80
C ALA A 241 -2.60 5.22 -14.92
N PRO A 242 -2.81 4.00 -15.48
CA PRO A 242 -2.55 2.76 -14.78
C PRO A 242 -1.06 2.40 -14.77
N SER A 243 -0.63 1.65 -13.77
CA SER A 243 0.70 1.05 -13.71
C SER A 243 0.86 -0.10 -14.71
N GLU A 244 -0.22 -0.85 -14.97
CA GLU A 244 -0.22 -1.98 -15.90
C GLU A 244 -1.30 -1.78 -16.97
N TRP A 245 -0.88 -1.79 -18.23
CA TRP A 245 -1.75 -1.55 -19.38
C TRP A 245 -1.38 -2.42 -20.57
N SER A 246 -2.40 -3.02 -21.18
CA SER A 246 -2.26 -3.71 -22.47
C SER A 246 -2.96 -2.89 -23.54
N SER A 247 -2.20 -2.39 -24.52
CA SER A 247 -2.70 -1.52 -25.59
C SER A 247 -3.86 -2.16 -26.37
N PRO A 248 -5.12 -1.69 -26.21
CA PRO A 248 -6.28 -2.25 -26.90
C PRO A 248 -6.41 -1.65 -28.30
N PRO A 249 -7.22 -2.23 -29.22
CA PRO A 249 -7.57 -1.57 -30.48
C PRO A 249 -8.12 -0.14 -30.27
N ARG A 250 -7.63 0.86 -31.02
CA ARG A 250 -8.07 2.27 -30.88
C ARG A 250 -9.60 2.45 -30.93
N ARG A 251 -10.28 1.67 -31.77
CA ARG A 251 -11.75 1.70 -31.90
C ARG A 251 -12.48 1.45 -30.57
N ASP A 252 -11.88 0.67 -29.69
CA ASP A 252 -12.49 0.36 -28.39
C ASP A 252 -12.46 1.57 -27.45
N LEU A 253 -11.47 2.45 -27.62
CA LEU A 253 -11.37 3.74 -26.91
C LEU A 253 -12.42 4.74 -27.40
N GLU A 254 -12.69 4.79 -28.71
CA GLU A 254 -13.65 5.73 -29.33
C GLU A 254 -15.03 5.69 -28.67
N THR A 255 -15.52 4.49 -28.38
CA THR A 255 -16.85 4.26 -27.78
C THR A 255 -16.96 4.75 -26.33
N ARG A 256 -15.82 4.96 -25.66
CA ARG A 256 -15.74 5.31 -24.24
C ARG A 256 -15.28 6.75 -24.03
N VAL A 257 -14.42 7.29 -24.89
CA VAL A 257 -13.89 8.66 -24.76
C VAL A 257 -15.00 9.70 -24.65
N THR A 258 -16.13 9.48 -25.34
CA THR A 258 -17.32 10.33 -25.29
C THR A 258 -17.94 10.46 -23.89
N LYS A 259 -17.74 9.47 -23.00
CA LYS A 259 -18.29 9.42 -21.64
C LYS A 259 -17.34 9.95 -20.56
N ILE A 260 -16.04 10.00 -20.87
CA ILE A 260 -15.00 10.24 -19.86
C ILE A 260 -14.32 11.61 -19.98
N GLY A 261 -14.67 12.45 -20.96
CA GLY A 261 -13.94 13.72 -21.07
C GLY A 261 -14.34 14.75 -20.02
N LEU A 262 -13.38 15.59 -19.66
CA LEU A 262 -13.56 16.65 -18.68
C LEU A 262 -14.29 17.82 -19.33
N VAL A 263 -15.59 17.98 -19.02
CA VAL A 263 -16.41 19.04 -19.59
C VAL A 263 -16.69 20.11 -18.56
N ILE A 264 -16.04 21.26 -18.68
CA ILE A 264 -16.28 22.42 -17.83
C ILE A 264 -16.88 23.55 -18.68
N CYS A 265 -17.99 24.13 -18.20
CA CYS A 265 -18.69 25.28 -18.81
C CYS A 265 -18.90 25.19 -20.33
N SER A 266 -19.15 24.00 -20.87
CA SER A 266 -19.32 23.78 -22.32
C SER A 266 -20.59 22.98 -22.63
N ARG A 267 -21.09 23.11 -23.86
CA ARG A 267 -22.31 22.43 -24.32
C ARG A 267 -22.09 21.62 -25.59
N ASP A 268 -21.35 22.18 -26.54
CA ASP A 268 -21.08 21.56 -27.83
C ASP A 268 -19.73 20.84 -27.78
N GLY A 269 -19.76 19.56 -28.10
CA GLY A 269 -18.59 18.70 -28.08
C GLY A 269 -18.53 17.76 -29.26
N ASP A 270 -17.36 17.21 -29.46
CA ASP A 270 -17.07 16.27 -30.53
C ASP A 270 -16.01 15.27 -30.09
N TRP A 271 -15.94 14.14 -30.77
CA TRP A 271 -14.97 13.09 -30.45
C TRP A 271 -14.57 12.28 -31.67
N GLY A 272 -13.49 11.54 -31.54
CA GLY A 272 -13.06 10.60 -32.57
C GLY A 272 -11.68 10.04 -32.32
N LEU A 273 -11.13 9.40 -33.34
CA LEU A 273 -9.82 8.75 -33.27
C LEU A 273 -8.71 9.58 -33.88
N ASN A 274 -7.53 9.51 -33.28
CA ASN A 274 -6.31 10.09 -33.82
C ASN A 274 -5.13 9.12 -33.76
N ALA A 275 -3.94 9.61 -34.08
CA ALA A 275 -2.72 8.80 -34.09
C ALA A 275 -2.38 8.22 -32.72
N ASP A 276 -2.75 8.89 -31.63
CA ASP A 276 -2.38 8.50 -30.26
C ASP A 276 -3.43 7.62 -29.57
N GLY A 277 -4.69 7.72 -30.00
CA GLY A 277 -5.79 6.93 -29.45
C GLY A 277 -7.13 7.56 -29.79
N ALA A 278 -7.85 7.99 -28.76
CA ALA A 278 -9.15 8.64 -28.89
C ALA A 278 -9.14 10.02 -28.23
N LEU A 279 -9.82 10.98 -28.85
CA LEU A 279 -9.89 12.37 -28.43
C LEU A 279 -11.35 12.78 -28.28
N SER A 280 -11.65 13.55 -27.24
CA SER A 280 -12.92 14.26 -27.07
C SER A 280 -12.65 15.72 -26.75
N VAL A 281 -13.39 16.62 -27.38
CA VAL A 281 -13.19 18.07 -27.27
C VAL A 281 -14.51 18.79 -27.07
N TRP A 282 -14.49 19.91 -26.34
CA TRP A 282 -15.63 20.81 -26.18
C TRP A 282 -15.21 22.26 -26.31
N GLY A 283 -16.04 23.03 -26.99
CA GLY A 283 -15.66 24.36 -27.43
C GLY A 283 -16.83 25.14 -28.00
N ARG A 284 -16.48 26.17 -28.77
CA ARG A 284 -17.44 26.94 -29.56
C ARG A 284 -17.15 26.75 -31.02
N THR A 285 -18.19 26.34 -31.75
CA THR A 285 -18.13 26.29 -33.20
C THR A 285 -18.02 27.71 -33.75
N GLY A 286 -16.95 27.99 -34.50
CA GLY A 286 -16.79 29.23 -35.24
C GLY A 286 -17.69 29.28 -36.49
N SER A 287 -17.44 30.24 -37.38
CA SER A 287 -18.18 30.37 -38.64
C SER A 287 -17.87 29.25 -39.65
N ASP A 288 -16.72 28.60 -39.50
CA ASP A 288 -16.33 27.42 -40.30
C ASP A 288 -16.05 26.20 -39.40
N ARG A 289 -16.15 25.00 -39.97
CA ARG A 289 -16.03 23.73 -39.22
C ARG A 289 -14.64 23.44 -38.63
N ASN A 290 -13.58 24.06 -39.17
CA ASN A 290 -12.18 23.89 -38.73
C ASN A 290 -11.68 25.09 -37.89
N SER A 291 -12.52 26.11 -37.69
CA SER A 291 -12.32 27.26 -36.82
C SER A 291 -12.83 27.02 -35.40
N MET A 292 -13.13 25.76 -35.04
CA MET A 292 -13.56 25.45 -33.69
C MET A 292 -12.39 25.65 -32.73
N GLU A 293 -12.58 26.61 -31.83
CA GLU A 293 -11.74 26.81 -30.66
C GLU A 293 -12.30 25.96 -29.52
N VAL A 294 -11.44 25.11 -28.96
CA VAL A 294 -11.82 24.21 -27.88
C VAL A 294 -11.19 24.66 -26.58
N TRP A 295 -11.99 24.63 -25.52
CA TRP A 295 -11.55 24.97 -24.17
C TRP A 295 -11.31 23.75 -23.32
N ASN A 296 -11.98 22.64 -23.65
CA ASN A 296 -11.82 21.38 -22.99
C ASN A 296 -11.35 20.36 -24.02
N ALA A 297 -10.28 19.65 -23.71
CA ALA A 297 -9.83 18.53 -24.52
C ALA A 297 -9.43 17.39 -23.60
N THR A 298 -9.77 16.16 -23.98
CA THR A 298 -9.38 14.94 -23.28
C THR A 298 -8.87 13.93 -24.29
N GLN A 299 -7.60 13.57 -24.15
CA GLN A 299 -6.94 12.54 -24.95
C GLN A 299 -6.81 11.26 -24.14
N TRP A 300 -7.29 10.15 -24.68
CA TRP A 300 -6.98 8.81 -24.19
C TRP A 300 -5.91 8.18 -25.06
N PHE A 301 -4.73 7.96 -24.50
CA PHE A 301 -3.56 7.40 -25.16
C PHE A 301 -3.63 5.87 -25.18
N GLN A 302 -3.66 5.29 -26.38
CA GLN A 302 -3.76 3.85 -26.57
C GLN A 302 -2.56 3.09 -25.98
N LYS A 303 -1.35 3.63 -26.15
CA LYS A 303 -0.10 2.96 -25.77
C LYS A 303 0.09 2.85 -24.26
N THR A 304 -0.22 3.91 -23.52
CA THR A 304 0.04 3.99 -22.07
C THR A 304 -1.22 3.77 -21.23
N GLY A 305 -2.40 3.91 -21.83
CA GLY A 305 -3.67 3.89 -21.10
C GLY A 305 -3.98 5.22 -20.40
N GLU A 306 -3.08 6.20 -20.48
CA GLU A 306 -3.27 7.50 -19.87
C GLU A 306 -4.47 8.24 -20.47
N ILE A 307 -5.27 8.85 -19.62
CA ILE A 307 -6.28 9.84 -19.96
C ILE A 307 -5.76 11.20 -19.49
N TRP A 308 -5.55 12.13 -20.42
CA TRP A 308 -5.11 13.50 -20.12
C TRP A 308 -6.17 14.49 -20.56
N ALA A 309 -6.74 15.19 -19.60
CA ALA A 309 -7.70 16.26 -19.80
C ALA A 309 -7.12 17.64 -19.48
N VAL A 310 -7.54 18.65 -20.23
CA VAL A 310 -7.16 20.06 -20.03
C VAL A 310 -8.39 20.96 -20.14
N ASN A 311 -8.38 22.07 -19.41
CA ASN A 311 -9.43 23.07 -19.41
C ASN A 311 -8.91 24.51 -19.32
N THR A 312 -9.36 25.38 -20.22
CA THR A 312 -9.00 26.82 -20.25
C THR A 312 -10.14 27.75 -19.86
N ASN A 313 -11.41 27.38 -20.09
CA ASN A 313 -12.55 28.28 -19.85
C ASN A 313 -12.97 28.44 -18.38
N SER A 314 -12.22 27.86 -17.43
CA SER A 314 -12.31 28.25 -16.01
C SER A 314 -11.69 29.63 -15.75
N PHE A 315 -10.89 30.13 -16.70
CA PHE A 315 -10.28 31.45 -16.67
C PHE A 315 -11.05 32.37 -17.62
N THR A 316 -11.50 33.52 -17.12
CA THR A 316 -12.29 34.48 -17.91
C THR A 316 -11.74 35.88 -17.74
N GLU A 317 -11.58 36.59 -18.85
CA GLU A 317 -11.16 37.98 -18.82
C GLU A 317 -12.35 38.90 -18.50
N HIS A 318 -12.18 39.76 -17.49
CA HIS A 318 -13.16 40.77 -17.10
C HIS A 318 -12.45 42.02 -16.59
N GLN A 319 -12.79 43.18 -17.16
CA GLN A 319 -12.23 44.48 -16.77
C GLN A 319 -10.68 44.51 -16.72
N GLY A 320 -10.02 43.88 -17.71
CA GLY A 320 -8.56 43.84 -17.82
C GLY A 320 -7.86 42.91 -16.83
N ARG A 321 -8.60 42.00 -16.17
CA ARG A 321 -8.05 40.96 -15.29
C ARG A 321 -8.55 39.59 -15.71
N THR A 322 -7.76 38.55 -15.47
CA THR A 322 -8.16 37.16 -15.67
C THR A 322 -8.66 36.56 -14.35
N PHE A 323 -9.96 36.31 -14.26
CA PHE A 323 -10.59 35.67 -13.11
C PHE A 323 -10.56 34.15 -13.22
N PHE A 324 -10.18 33.46 -12.16
CA PHE A 324 -10.28 32.01 -12.05
C PHE A 324 -11.55 31.59 -11.30
N SER A 325 -12.45 30.91 -11.99
CA SER A 325 -13.69 30.34 -11.44
C SER A 325 -13.41 29.06 -10.65
N PHE A 326 -12.53 29.13 -9.67
CA PHE A 326 -11.88 27.98 -9.01
C PHE A 326 -12.81 26.90 -8.44
N LYS A 327 -14.06 27.24 -8.07
CA LYS A 327 -15.02 26.26 -7.54
C LYS A 327 -15.63 25.37 -8.63
N VAL A 328 -15.80 25.92 -9.83
CA VAL A 328 -16.56 25.30 -10.92
C VAL A 328 -15.95 23.97 -11.40
N PRO A 329 -14.61 23.83 -11.51
CA PRO A 329 -13.99 22.58 -11.97
C PRO A 329 -14.21 21.35 -11.09
N PHE A 330 -14.41 21.50 -9.78
CA PHE A 330 -14.26 20.37 -8.86
C PHE A 330 -15.34 19.29 -8.99
N LYS A 331 -16.58 19.65 -9.34
CA LYS A 331 -17.64 18.68 -9.66
C LYS A 331 -17.34 17.90 -10.96
N PRO A 332 -17.07 18.57 -12.09
CA PRO A 332 -16.60 17.91 -13.30
C PRO A 332 -15.35 17.06 -13.09
N LEU A 333 -14.40 17.49 -12.25
CA LEU A 333 -13.21 16.72 -11.92
C LEU A 333 -13.54 15.42 -11.19
N ASP A 334 -14.38 15.43 -10.14
CA ASP A 334 -14.77 14.16 -9.47
C ASP A 334 -15.45 13.18 -10.44
N VAL A 335 -16.32 13.68 -11.32
CA VAL A 335 -16.96 12.87 -12.36
C VAL A 335 -15.92 12.33 -13.33
N PHE A 336 -15.03 13.18 -13.86
CA PHE A 336 -13.95 12.80 -14.75
C PHE A 336 -13.05 11.71 -14.15
N LEU A 337 -12.63 11.89 -12.90
CA LEU A 337 -11.80 10.90 -12.20
C LEU A 337 -12.55 9.58 -12.03
N ARG A 338 -13.81 9.61 -11.56
CA ARG A 338 -14.63 8.40 -11.39
C ARG A 338 -14.80 7.63 -12.70
N GLU A 339 -15.25 8.31 -13.75
CA GLU A 339 -15.54 7.66 -15.04
C GLU A 339 -14.25 7.23 -15.76
N GLY A 340 -13.17 8.02 -15.69
CA GLY A 340 -11.88 7.69 -16.28
C GLY A 340 -11.22 6.47 -15.63
N ILE A 341 -11.26 6.39 -14.29
CA ILE A 341 -10.76 5.21 -13.55
C ILE A 341 -11.57 3.97 -13.90
N ALA A 342 -12.91 4.09 -13.90
CA ALA A 342 -13.79 2.98 -14.29
C ALA A 342 -13.49 2.51 -15.72
N ALA A 343 -13.32 3.43 -16.66
CA ALA A 343 -13.03 3.11 -18.06
C ALA A 343 -11.66 2.43 -18.24
N ILE A 344 -10.62 2.84 -17.50
CA ILE A 344 -9.32 2.16 -17.48
C ILE A 344 -9.47 0.73 -16.97
N ARG A 345 -10.18 0.53 -15.85
CA ARG A 345 -10.42 -0.80 -15.27
C ARG A 345 -11.22 -1.72 -16.21
N GLU A 346 -12.27 -1.20 -16.84
CA GLU A 346 -13.07 -1.93 -17.83
C GLU A 346 -12.26 -2.39 -19.04
N MET A 347 -11.21 -1.63 -19.40
CA MET A 347 -10.31 -1.95 -20.51
C MET A 347 -9.13 -2.86 -20.09
N GLY A 348 -9.13 -3.36 -18.86
CA GLY A 348 -8.10 -4.28 -18.36
C GLY A 348 -6.87 -3.60 -17.77
N GLY A 349 -6.94 -2.31 -17.43
CA GLY A 349 -5.88 -1.64 -16.67
C GLY A 349 -5.77 -2.20 -15.25
N MET A 350 -4.60 -2.71 -14.87
CA MET A 350 -4.34 -3.38 -13.59
C MET A 350 -3.33 -2.59 -12.74
N GLY A 351 -3.17 -3.01 -11.48
CA GLY A 351 -2.27 -2.40 -10.51
C GLY A 351 -2.69 -0.98 -10.08
N PRO A 352 -1.81 -0.25 -9.36
CA PRO A 352 -2.06 1.13 -8.98
C PRO A 352 -2.44 2.04 -10.15
N ILE A 353 -3.34 2.98 -9.89
CA ILE A 353 -3.65 4.09 -10.82
C ILE A 353 -3.12 5.37 -10.20
N GLY A 354 -2.34 6.10 -10.97
CA GLY A 354 -1.84 7.43 -10.63
C GLY A 354 -2.76 8.51 -11.16
N ILE A 355 -2.93 9.57 -10.38
CA ILE A 355 -3.68 10.76 -10.76
C ILE A 355 -2.81 11.98 -10.53
N LYS A 356 -2.72 12.84 -11.55
CA LYS A 356 -2.08 14.17 -11.48
C LYS A 356 -3.13 15.23 -11.73
N LEU A 357 -3.28 16.18 -10.81
CA LEU A 357 -4.08 17.37 -11.01
C LEU A 357 -3.16 18.58 -10.94
N GLY A 358 -3.37 19.57 -11.81
CA GLY A 358 -2.55 20.76 -11.74
C GLY A 358 -3.11 21.96 -12.47
N ALA A 359 -2.52 23.11 -12.18
CA ALA A 359 -2.68 24.38 -12.86
C ALA A 359 -1.31 25.04 -12.96
N ALA A 360 -0.96 25.57 -14.13
CA ALA A 360 0.30 26.27 -14.32
C ALA A 360 0.09 27.62 -15.00
N ASP A 361 1.09 28.49 -14.85
CA ASP A 361 1.12 29.85 -15.36
C ASP A 361 0.01 30.75 -14.76
N ILE A 362 -0.60 30.40 -13.63
CA ILE A 362 -1.74 31.16 -13.05
C ILE A 362 -1.32 32.41 -12.23
N GLY A 363 -0.07 32.87 -12.33
CA GLY A 363 0.45 33.96 -11.49
C GLY A 363 -0.15 35.35 -11.74
N ASN A 364 -0.77 35.57 -12.90
CA ASN A 364 -1.42 36.83 -13.27
C ASN A 364 -2.96 36.74 -13.22
N THR A 365 -3.50 35.79 -12.44
CA THR A 365 -4.94 35.61 -12.30
C THR A 365 -5.43 36.04 -10.92
N VAL A 366 -6.74 36.21 -10.79
CA VAL A 366 -7.39 36.59 -9.52
C VAL A 366 -8.51 35.63 -9.14
N LEU A 367 -8.69 35.38 -7.85
CA LEU A 367 -9.90 34.75 -7.32
C LEU A 367 -10.98 35.81 -7.06
N PRO A 368 -12.26 35.52 -7.37
CA PRO A 368 -13.35 36.39 -6.99
C PRO A 368 -13.57 36.37 -5.46
N GLY A 369 -13.77 37.55 -4.87
CA GLY A 369 -14.15 37.73 -3.46
C GLY A 369 -15.66 37.59 -3.22
N GLU A 370 -16.11 37.97 -2.02
CA GLU A 370 -17.54 37.93 -1.65
C GLU A 370 -18.38 38.99 -2.38
N PHE A 371 -17.77 40.13 -2.71
CA PHE A 371 -18.40 41.22 -3.47
C PHE A 371 -17.77 41.34 -4.86
N ASN A 372 -18.52 41.85 -5.85
CA ASN A 372 -18.05 42.00 -7.22
C ASN A 372 -16.82 42.92 -7.38
N SER A 373 -16.54 43.78 -6.39
CA SER A 373 -15.36 44.66 -6.33
C SER A 373 -14.12 43.98 -5.76
N ASP A 374 -14.29 42.83 -5.10
CA ASP A 374 -13.25 42.23 -4.27
C ASP A 374 -12.62 41.05 -5.02
N PHE A 375 -11.30 40.98 -4.95
CA PHE A 375 -10.54 39.91 -5.57
C PHE A 375 -9.22 39.70 -4.83
N VAL A 376 -8.66 38.50 -4.99
CA VAL A 376 -7.36 38.13 -4.44
C VAL A 376 -6.44 37.78 -5.59
N GLU A 377 -5.29 38.46 -5.68
CA GLU A 377 -4.28 38.21 -6.71
C GLU A 377 -3.44 36.98 -6.35
N ALA A 378 -3.02 36.23 -7.37
CA ALA A 378 -2.08 35.13 -7.18
C ALA A 378 -0.71 35.66 -6.72
N VAL A 379 -0.09 34.94 -5.78
CA VAL A 379 1.26 35.19 -5.26
C VAL A 379 2.26 34.13 -5.72
N ALA A 380 1.78 33.04 -6.33
CA ALA A 380 2.55 32.01 -7.01
C ALA A 380 1.93 31.69 -8.39
N SER A 381 2.55 30.83 -9.18
CA SER A 381 2.11 30.56 -10.56
C SER A 381 1.65 29.13 -10.83
N GLU A 382 1.82 28.21 -9.88
CA GLU A 382 1.64 26.77 -10.11
C GLU A 382 1.03 26.10 -8.88
N ALA A 383 0.15 25.14 -9.13
CA ALA A 383 -0.40 24.24 -8.12
C ALA A 383 -0.48 22.85 -8.74
N ALA A 384 0.03 21.82 -8.07
CA ALA A 384 -0.05 20.45 -8.55
C ALA A 384 -0.10 19.45 -7.40
N VAL A 385 -0.87 18.38 -7.59
CA VAL A 385 -0.88 17.21 -6.70
C VAL A 385 -0.79 15.94 -7.52
N GLU A 386 -0.09 14.96 -6.97
CA GLU A 386 0.07 13.62 -7.55
C GLU A 386 -0.14 12.58 -6.45
N HIS A 387 -0.93 11.55 -6.76
CA HIS A 387 -1.09 10.43 -5.87
C HIS A 387 -1.32 9.14 -6.67
N GLU A 388 -0.84 8.03 -6.13
CA GLU A 388 -1.01 6.69 -6.68
C GLU A 388 -1.71 5.81 -5.64
N ALA A 389 -2.74 5.08 -6.06
CA ALA A 389 -3.48 4.17 -5.20
C ALA A 389 -3.95 2.94 -5.97
N ASP A 390 -4.03 1.79 -5.28
CA ASP A 390 -4.59 0.55 -5.84
C ASP A 390 -6.10 0.64 -6.08
N ASP A 391 -6.81 1.30 -5.16
CA ASP A 391 -8.24 1.55 -5.25
C ASP A 391 -8.55 3.03 -5.04
N TRP A 392 -9.49 3.54 -5.83
CA TRP A 392 -9.89 4.95 -5.86
C TRP A 392 -11.36 5.07 -5.46
N THR A 393 -11.61 4.88 -4.17
CA THR A 393 -12.93 5.09 -3.57
C THR A 393 -13.39 6.54 -3.73
N GLN A 394 -14.67 6.82 -3.48
CA GLN A 394 -15.15 8.20 -3.46
C GLN A 394 -14.43 9.06 -2.42
N ALA A 395 -14.13 8.50 -1.25
CA ALA A 395 -13.40 9.21 -0.21
C ALA A 395 -11.98 9.58 -0.68
N GLU A 396 -11.29 8.64 -1.32
CA GLU A 396 -9.89 8.83 -1.73
C GLU A 396 -9.78 9.87 -2.86
N ARG A 397 -10.72 9.84 -3.81
CA ARG A 397 -10.82 10.91 -4.82
C ARG A 397 -11.08 12.27 -4.20
N ARG A 398 -11.98 12.36 -3.20
CA ARG A 398 -12.27 13.62 -2.51
C ARG A 398 -11.07 14.13 -1.71
N VAL A 399 -10.27 13.24 -1.11
CA VAL A 399 -9.01 13.61 -0.43
C VAL A 399 -8.03 14.25 -1.42
N LEU A 400 -7.82 13.64 -2.59
CA LEU A 400 -6.95 14.22 -3.62
C LEU A 400 -7.48 15.57 -4.12
N LEU A 401 -8.79 15.68 -4.35
CA LEU A 401 -9.41 16.95 -4.76
C LEU A 401 -9.27 18.03 -3.68
N LEU A 402 -9.40 17.69 -2.40
CA LEU A 402 -9.15 18.63 -1.30
C LEU A 402 -7.69 19.10 -1.28
N GLN A 403 -6.74 18.20 -1.49
CA GLN A 403 -5.32 18.56 -1.59
C GLN A 403 -5.10 19.53 -2.75
N PHE A 404 -5.66 19.23 -3.93
CA PHE A 404 -5.55 20.12 -5.09
C PHE A 404 -6.19 21.49 -4.83
N TRP A 405 -7.36 21.52 -4.17
CA TRP A 405 -8.00 22.78 -3.76
C TRP A 405 -7.09 23.60 -2.85
N ASN A 406 -6.46 22.96 -1.86
CA ASN A 406 -5.60 23.64 -0.91
C ASN A 406 -4.31 24.17 -1.57
N GLU A 407 -3.71 23.42 -2.49
CA GLU A 407 -2.60 23.92 -3.32
C GLU A 407 -3.03 25.13 -4.16
N LEU A 408 -4.22 25.07 -4.77
CA LEU A 408 -4.77 26.23 -5.49
C LEU A 408 -5.03 27.41 -4.56
N MET A 409 -5.45 27.22 -3.31
CA MET A 409 -5.65 28.31 -2.37
C MET A 409 -4.33 28.93 -1.90
N ASP A 410 -3.30 28.12 -1.71
CA ASP A 410 -1.96 28.58 -1.32
C ASP A 410 -1.34 29.48 -2.40
N VAL A 411 -1.59 29.20 -3.69
CA VAL A 411 -1.21 30.08 -4.80
C VAL A 411 -1.73 31.51 -4.64
N TYR A 412 -2.84 31.73 -3.95
CA TYR A 412 -3.41 33.05 -3.67
C TYR A 412 -3.20 33.49 -2.21
N GLY A 413 -2.35 32.80 -1.44
CA GLY A 413 -2.07 33.10 -0.03
C GLY A 413 -3.27 32.84 0.90
N ASN A 414 -4.25 32.04 0.47
CA ASN A 414 -5.43 31.71 1.25
C ASN A 414 -5.17 30.48 2.13
N ARG A 415 -5.79 30.45 3.31
CA ARG A 415 -5.67 29.32 4.24
C ARG A 415 -6.23 28.02 3.65
N PRO A 416 -5.65 26.85 3.99
CA PRO A 416 -6.21 25.56 3.60
C PRO A 416 -7.55 25.30 4.29
N MET A 417 -8.39 24.51 3.64
CA MET A 417 -9.68 24.06 4.16
C MET A 417 -9.61 22.62 4.69
N ILE A 418 -10.54 22.29 5.58
CA ILE A 418 -10.81 20.89 5.94
C ILE A 418 -11.87 20.29 5.02
N MET A 419 -11.96 18.94 4.98
CA MET A 419 -12.87 18.21 4.06
C MET A 419 -14.31 18.74 4.09
N ARG A 420 -14.89 18.95 5.28
CA ARG A 420 -16.27 19.42 5.43
C ARG A 420 -16.50 20.79 4.77
N GLU A 421 -15.54 21.71 4.91
CA GLU A 421 -15.63 23.06 4.33
C GLU A 421 -15.52 23.00 2.81
N PHE A 422 -14.61 22.18 2.30
CA PHE A 422 -14.42 21.93 0.87
C PHE A 422 -15.66 21.31 0.22
N GLU A 423 -16.23 20.27 0.82
CA GLU A 423 -17.46 19.62 0.33
C GLU A 423 -18.62 20.61 0.27
N GLN A 424 -18.76 21.47 1.29
CA GLN A 424 -19.75 22.53 1.31
C GLN A 424 -19.48 23.59 0.22
N ALA A 425 -18.23 24.00 0.03
CA ALA A 425 -17.85 25.03 -0.94
C ALA A 425 -18.07 24.58 -2.40
N VAL A 426 -17.80 23.30 -2.70
CA VAL A 426 -18.04 22.69 -4.01
C VAL A 426 -19.51 22.28 -4.17
N GLY A 427 -20.21 22.04 -3.06
CA GLY A 427 -21.58 21.56 -3.02
C GLY A 427 -21.68 20.07 -3.37
N PHE A 428 -20.74 19.26 -2.88
CA PHE A 428 -20.87 17.80 -2.90
C PHE A 428 -21.96 17.39 -1.91
N SER A 429 -22.83 16.45 -2.31
CA SER A 429 -23.74 15.82 -1.36
C SER A 429 -22.94 14.87 -0.46
N THR A 430 -23.15 15.00 0.85
CA THR A 430 -22.66 14.06 1.87
C THR A 430 -23.16 12.67 1.63
#